data_AF-A0A7J9VGR7-F1
#
_entry.id   AF-A0A7J9VGR7-F1
#
_cell.length_a   1.000
_cell.length_b   1.000
_cell.length_c   1.000
_cell.angle_alpha   90.00
_cell.angle_beta   90.00
_cell.angle_gamma   90.00
#
_symmetry.space_group_name_H-M   'P 1'
#
loop_
_entity.id
_entity.type
_entity.pdbx_description
1 polymer ?
#
loop_
_entity_poly.entity_id
_entity_poly.type
_entity_poly.pdbx_seq_one_letter_code
_entity_poly.pdbx_strand_id
1 'polypeptide(L)'
;MPQQAWGKKRERQYEHIKESQKKRGTGEDRAEEIAARTVNKSRARTGESEQKSKVSTRDVAPQQRGGRRSGRGQGPGGPTKAQLY
;
A
#
# COMPACT_ATOMS: atom_id res chain seq x y z
N MET A 1 -13.94 5.25 3.03
CA MET A 1 -14.45 6.49 2.37
C MET A 1 -13.31 7.50 2.19
N PRO A 2 -13.06 8.01 0.97
CA PRO A 2 -11.95 8.93 0.69
C PRO A 2 -12.23 10.27 1.37
N GLN A 3 -11.61 10.47 2.52
CA GLN A 3 -11.55 11.75 3.22
C GLN A 3 -10.87 12.74 2.26
N GLN A 4 -11.33 13.99 2.16
CA GLN A 4 -10.82 15.11 1.34
C GLN A 4 -9.30 15.42 1.44
N ALA A 5 -8.52 14.58 2.11
CA ALA A 5 -7.06 14.64 2.22
C ALA A 5 -6.30 14.14 0.98
N TRP A 6 -6.97 13.53 -0.01
CA TRP A 6 -6.31 12.92 -1.18
C TRP A 6 -6.53 13.75 -2.44
N GLY A 7 -5.47 14.02 -3.19
CA GLY A 7 -5.60 14.63 -4.52
C GLY A 7 -6.05 13.61 -5.58
N LYS A 8 -6.58 14.11 -6.72
CA LYS A 8 -7.09 13.31 -7.86
C LYS A 8 -6.18 12.17 -8.34
N LYS A 9 -4.85 12.29 -8.19
CA LYS A 9 -3.89 11.23 -8.53
C LYS A 9 -3.97 10.06 -7.55
N ARG A 10 -4.15 10.34 -6.26
CA ARG A 10 -4.16 9.34 -5.18
C ARG A 10 -5.49 8.60 -5.13
N GLU A 11 -6.59 9.29 -5.39
CA GLU A 11 -7.91 8.68 -5.54
C GLU A 11 -7.92 7.65 -6.68
N ARG A 12 -7.42 8.00 -7.87
CA ARG A 12 -7.30 7.04 -8.99
C ARG A 12 -6.41 5.84 -8.65
N GLN A 13 -5.33 6.07 -7.91
CA GLN A 13 -4.44 5.00 -7.46
C GLN A 13 -5.15 4.07 -6.47
N TYR A 14 -5.94 4.63 -5.55
CA TYR A 14 -6.74 3.88 -4.59
C TYR A 14 -7.74 2.97 -5.31
N GLU A 15 -8.56 3.53 -6.19
CA GLU A 15 -9.58 2.77 -6.93
C GLU A 15 -8.95 1.66 -7.77
N HIS A 16 -7.85 1.94 -8.47
CA HIS A 16 -7.16 0.94 -9.27
C HIS A 16 -6.65 -0.23 -8.43
N ILE A 17 -6.13 0.03 -7.23
CA ILE A 17 -5.66 -1.04 -6.33
C ILE A 17 -6.85 -1.81 -5.75
N LYS A 18 -7.91 -1.11 -5.30
CA LYS A 18 -9.13 -1.74 -4.76
C LYS A 18 -9.72 -2.69 -5.80
N GLU A 19 -9.89 -2.23 -7.04
CA GLU A 19 -10.41 -3.03 -8.14
C GLU A 19 -9.49 -4.22 -8.46
N SER A 20 -8.17 -4.01 -8.50
CA SER A 20 -7.21 -5.10 -8.76
C SER A 20 -7.25 -6.18 -7.67
N GLN A 21 -7.40 -5.81 -6.39
CA GLN A 21 -7.54 -6.76 -5.28
C GLN A 21 -8.87 -7.52 -5.35
N LYS A 22 -9.98 -6.82 -5.64
CA LYS A 22 -11.29 -7.46 -5.86
C LYS A 22 -11.23 -8.48 -7.01
N LYS A 23 -10.61 -8.13 -8.13
CA LYS A 23 -10.40 -9.05 -9.28
C LYS A 23 -9.59 -10.29 -8.93
N ARG A 24 -8.72 -10.22 -7.92
CA ARG A 24 -7.93 -11.35 -7.40
C ARG A 24 -8.69 -12.21 -6.38
N GLY A 25 -9.97 -11.90 -6.11
CA GLY A 25 -10.80 -12.61 -5.13
C GLY A 25 -10.66 -12.10 -3.70
N THR A 26 -10.05 -10.93 -3.48
CA THR A 26 -9.99 -10.32 -2.15
C THR A 26 -11.34 -9.69 -1.81
N GLY A 27 -11.85 -9.93 -0.60
CA GLY A 27 -13.08 -9.29 -0.11
C GLY A 27 -12.99 -7.77 -0.12
N GLU A 28 -14.14 -7.09 -0.22
CA GLU A 28 -14.21 -5.63 -0.40
C GLU A 28 -13.50 -4.85 0.70
N ASP A 29 -13.78 -5.15 1.96
CA ASP A 29 -13.17 -4.46 3.11
C ASP A 29 -11.65 -4.61 3.10
N ARG A 30 -11.19 -5.82 2.78
CA ARG A 30 -9.76 -6.12 2.71
C ARG A 30 -9.09 -5.41 1.53
N ALA A 31 -9.77 -5.30 0.40
CA ALA A 31 -9.29 -4.56 -0.77
C ALA A 31 -9.19 -3.05 -0.49
N GLU A 32 -10.19 -2.47 0.18
CA GLU A 32 -10.21 -1.08 0.65
C GLU A 32 -9.03 -0.79 1.60
N GLU A 33 -8.81 -1.66 2.58
CA GLU A 33 -7.69 -1.54 3.52
C GLU A 33 -6.32 -1.59 2.80
N ILE A 34 -6.13 -2.54 1.87
CA ILE A 34 -4.89 -2.68 1.10
C ILE A 34 -4.64 -1.45 0.24
N ALA A 35 -5.69 -0.94 -0.42
CA ALA A 35 -5.60 0.25 -1.25
C ALA A 35 -5.22 1.48 -0.41
N ALA A 36 -5.91 1.71 0.71
CA ALA A 36 -5.64 2.83 1.61
C ALA A 36 -4.20 2.80 2.16
N ARG A 37 -3.73 1.64 2.64
CA ARG A 37 -2.36 1.49 3.16
C ARG A 37 -1.31 1.77 2.09
N THR A 38 -1.54 1.32 0.87
CA THR A 38 -0.61 1.51 -0.25
C THR A 38 -0.51 2.98 -0.65
N VAL A 39 -1.64 3.68 -0.70
CA VAL A 39 -1.70 5.12 -1.01
C VAL A 39 -1.06 5.94 0.11
N ASN A 40 -1.38 5.65 1.38
CA ASN A 40 -0.80 6.36 2.53
C ASN A 40 0.74 6.21 2.58
N LYS A 41 1.26 5.00 2.33
CA LYS A 41 2.72 4.80 2.24
C LYS A 41 3.35 5.58 1.08
N SER A 42 2.65 5.71 -0.04
CA SER A 42 3.12 6.50 -1.18
C SER A 42 3.15 8.00 -0.84
N ARG A 43 2.10 8.53 -0.21
CA ARG A 43 2.01 9.92 0.24
C ARG A 43 3.10 10.26 1.26
N ALA A 44 3.34 9.36 2.22
CA ALA A 44 4.38 9.54 3.22
C ALA A 44 5.78 9.70 2.60
N ARG A 45 6.11 8.92 1.56
CA ARG A 45 7.39 9.08 0.85
C ARG A 45 7.49 10.35 0.05
N THR A 46 6.44 10.71 -0.68
CA THR A 46 6.52 11.81 -1.65
C THR A 46 6.45 13.19 -1.03
N GLY A 47 6.12 13.31 0.26
CA GLY A 47 5.94 14.63 0.86
C GLY A 47 4.51 14.90 1.31
N GLU A 48 3.54 14.27 0.64
CA GLU A 48 2.11 14.62 0.65
C GLU A 48 1.33 14.23 1.92
N SER A 49 1.99 13.60 2.90
CA SER A 49 1.39 13.24 4.19
C SER A 49 2.04 14.05 5.29
N GLU A 50 1.24 14.70 6.12
CA GLU A 50 1.69 15.42 7.32
C GLU A 50 2.32 14.45 8.33
N GLN A 51 1.75 13.25 8.46
CA GLN A 51 2.22 12.20 9.34
C GLN A 51 3.06 11.17 8.56
N LYS A 52 4.26 10.87 9.06
CA LYS A 52 5.19 9.92 8.44
C LYS A 52 5.92 9.08 9.48
N SER A 53 5.76 7.76 9.42
CA SER A 53 6.59 6.83 10.20
C SER A 53 7.94 6.59 9.53
N LYS A 54 8.98 6.29 10.32
CA LYS A 54 10.32 5.92 9.82
C LYS A 54 10.26 4.75 8.82
N VAL A 55 9.34 3.80 9.02
CA VAL A 55 9.12 2.65 8.13
C VAL A 55 8.45 3.09 6.83
N SER A 56 7.57 4.08 6.85
CA SER A 56 6.90 4.55 5.63
C SER A 56 7.85 5.23 4.65
N THR A 57 8.89 5.90 5.16
CA THR A 57 9.88 6.64 4.37
C THR A 57 11.14 5.85 4.03
N ARG A 58 11.67 5.02 4.95
CA ARG A 58 12.96 4.31 4.77
C ARG A 58 12.85 2.92 4.17
N ASP A 59 11.66 2.33 4.12
CA ASP A 59 11.42 0.98 3.62
C ASP A 59 11.19 0.96 2.08
N VAL A 60 11.29 -0.20 1.45
CA VAL A 60 11.17 -0.38 -0.02
C VAL A 60 9.79 0.02 -0.55
N ALA A 61 9.76 0.70 -1.70
CA ALA A 61 8.56 1.19 -2.40
C ALA A 61 7.49 0.11 -2.56
N PRO A 62 6.19 0.39 -2.38
CA PRO A 62 5.14 -0.60 -2.64
C PRO A 62 5.27 -1.23 -4.04
N GLN A 63 5.63 -0.40 -5.03
CA GLN A 63 5.82 -0.79 -6.42
C GLN A 63 7.00 -1.76 -6.60
N GLN A 64 8.14 -1.50 -5.95
CA GLN A 64 9.31 -2.40 -5.99
C GLN A 64 9.19 -3.61 -5.06
N ARG A 65 8.40 -3.52 -3.99
CA ARG A 65 8.15 -4.62 -3.06
C ARG A 65 7.41 -5.76 -3.74
N GLY A 66 6.39 -5.45 -4.53
CA GLY A 66 5.59 -6.46 -5.25
C GLY A 66 6.46 -7.36 -6.12
N GLY A 67 7.31 -6.78 -6.97
CA GLY A 67 8.18 -7.55 -7.88
C GLY A 67 9.35 -8.26 -7.22
N ARG A 68 9.93 -7.72 -6.12
CA ARG A 68 11.07 -8.36 -5.44
C ARG A 68 10.69 -9.53 -4.54
N ARG A 69 9.42 -9.64 -4.13
CA ARG A 69 8.95 -10.69 -3.22
C ARG A 69 8.07 -11.75 -3.89
N SER A 70 7.60 -11.51 -5.11
CA SER A 70 6.64 -12.39 -5.80
C SER A 70 7.26 -13.56 -6.57
N GLY A 71 8.44 -14.08 -6.19
CA GLY A 71 9.15 -14.97 -7.11
C GLY A 71 9.96 -16.15 -6.59
N ARG A 72 10.46 -16.20 -5.35
CA ARG A 72 11.52 -17.19 -5.05
C ARG A 72 11.58 -17.79 -3.65
N GLY A 73 10.52 -17.73 -2.83
CA GLY A 73 10.49 -18.49 -1.56
C GLY A 73 11.69 -18.29 -0.60
N GLN A 74 12.44 -17.19 -0.74
CA GLN A 74 13.70 -16.92 -0.03
C GLN A 74 13.54 -15.88 1.09
N GLY A 75 12.35 -15.80 1.69
CA GLY A 75 12.09 -14.95 2.84
C GLY A 75 11.04 -15.57 3.76
N PRO A 76 11.02 -15.24 5.07
CA PRO A 76 10.08 -15.82 6.02
C PRO A 76 8.66 -15.68 5.49
N GLY A 77 7.88 -16.77 5.57
CA GLY A 77 6.59 -17.01 4.89
C GLY A 77 5.43 -16.11 5.31
N GLY A 78 5.68 -14.84 5.58
CA GLY A 78 4.68 -13.83 5.93
C GLY A 78 5.29 -12.44 6.10
N PRO A 79 4.47 -11.38 6.09
CA PRO A 79 4.93 -10.03 6.42
C PRO A 79 5.54 -10.00 7.83
N THR A 80 6.76 -9.49 7.98
CA THR A 80 7.37 -9.34 9.30
C THR A 80 6.58 -8.32 10.13
N LYS A 81 6.50 -8.50 11.45
CA LYS A 81 5.70 -7.64 12.37
C LYS A 81 5.92 -6.14 12.15
N ALA A 82 7.16 -5.72 11.87
CA ALA A 82 7.55 -4.33 11.56
C ALA A 82 7.03 -3.81 10.19
N GLN A 83 6.44 -4.66 9.35
CA GLN A 83 5.77 -4.29 8.11
C GLN A 83 4.26 -4.10 8.29
N LEU A 84 3.72 -4.55 9.41
CA LEU A 84 2.30 -4.46 9.76
C LEU A 84 2.00 -3.29 10.72
N TYR A 85 3.02 -2.75 11.40
CA TYR A 85 2.95 -1.64 12.35
C TYR A 85 4.03 -0.59 12.07
#